data_AF-A0A6A7RZ18-F1
#
_entry.id   AF-A0A6A7RZ18-F1
#
_cell.length_a   1.000
_cell.length_b   1.000
_cell.length_c   1.000
_cell.angle_alpha   90.00
_cell.angle_beta   90.00
_cell.angle_gamma   90.00
#
_symmetry.space_group_name_H-M   'P 1'
#
loop_
_entity.id
_entity.type
_entity.pdbx_description
1 polymer ?
#
loop_
_entity_poly.entity_id
_entity_poly.type
_entity_poly.pdbx_seq_one_letter_code
_entity_poly.pdbx_strand_id
1 'polypeptide(L)'
;MFETWVVGEFVKGRFNLGLPADLYFWRDNNGLEADLVFEVGTHIQPVEIKSGQTLTRDYLHAGQASGRFAGSEALPPWLIYGGSDSYERSGV
;
A
#
# COMPACT_ATOMS: atom_id res chain seq x y z
N MET A 1 15.60 1.46 3.08
CA MET A 1 15.38 2.45 4.15
C MET A 1 14.03 3.14 4.03
N PHE A 2 13.63 3.65 2.85
CA PHE A 2 12.34 4.32 2.67
C PHE A 2 11.13 3.43 3.01
N GLU A 3 11.06 2.21 2.45
CA GLU A 3 9.95 1.26 2.73
C GLU A 3 9.81 0.95 4.22
N THR A 4 10.91 0.64 4.90
CA THR A 4 10.94 0.42 6.35
C THR A 4 10.45 1.64 7.14
N TRP A 5 10.82 2.84 6.70
CA TRP A 5 10.35 4.08 7.32
C TRP A 5 8.84 4.25 7.14
N VAL A 6 8.31 4.04 5.93
CA VAL A 6 6.86 4.09 5.65
C VAL A 6 6.10 3.12 6.55
N VAL A 7 6.53 1.86 6.63
CA VAL A 7 5.91 0.86 7.54
C VAL A 7 5.95 1.35 9.00
N GLY A 8 7.07 1.95 9.43
CA GLY A 8 7.20 2.55 10.75
C GLY A 8 6.19 3.67 11.02
N GLU A 9 5.88 4.50 10.02
CA GLU A 9 4.83 5.53 10.14
C GLU A 9 3.43 4.91 10.32
N PHE A 10 3.11 3.83 9.61
CA PHE A 10 1.85 3.10 9.81
C PHE A 10 1.76 2.52 11.23
N VAL A 11 2.80 1.84 11.71
CA VAL A 11 2.84 1.26 13.06
C VAL A 11 2.64 2.34 14.13
N LYS A 12 3.37 3.46 14.02
CA LYS A 12 3.21 4.59 14.94
C LYS A 12 1.81 5.17 14.90
N GLY A 13 1.26 5.37 13.69
CA GLY A 13 -0.09 5.89 13.50
C GLY A 13 -1.14 5.05 14.21
N ARG A 14 -1.07 3.72 14.07
CA ARG A 14 -2.02 2.81 14.71
C ARG A 14 -1.88 2.78 16.23
N PHE A 15 -0.66 2.71 16.76
CA PHE A 15 -0.45 2.77 18.22
C PHE A 15 -0.88 4.10 18.83
N ASN A 16 -0.70 5.22 18.13
CA ASN A 16 -1.20 6.52 18.58
C ASN A 16 -2.73 6.59 18.65
N LEU A 17 -3.44 5.74 17.90
CA LEU A 17 -4.89 5.57 17.95
C LEU A 17 -5.34 4.49 18.96
N GLY A 18 -4.40 3.87 19.70
CA GLY A 18 -4.69 2.75 20.59
C GLY A 18 -5.06 1.45 19.86
N LEU A 19 -4.77 1.36 18.56
CA LEU A 19 -5.02 0.17 17.75
C LEU A 19 -3.80 -0.75 17.74
N PRO A 20 -3.97 -2.07 17.66
CA PRO A 20 -2.88 -2.97 17.33
C PRO A 20 -2.30 -2.66 15.93
N ALA A 21 -1.10 -3.18 15.65
CA ALA A 21 -0.48 -2.99 14.35
C ALA A 21 -1.36 -3.57 13.23
N ASP A 22 -1.75 -4.85 13.29
CA ASP A 22 -2.62 -5.50 12.28
C ASP A 22 -2.26 -5.09 10.83
N LEU A 23 -0.95 -5.10 10.56
CA LEU A 23 -0.34 -4.82 9.28
C LEU A 23 0.32 -6.10 8.78
N TYR A 24 0.11 -6.45 7.52
CA TYR A 24 0.60 -7.68 6.95
C TYR A 24 1.30 -7.43 5.61
N PHE A 25 2.27 -8.28 5.29
CA PHE A 25 2.83 -8.38 3.94
C PHE A 25 2.05 -9.44 3.17
N TRP A 26 1.78 -9.22 1.88
CA TRP A 26 1.07 -10.19 1.06
C TRP A 26 1.77 -10.44 -0.27
N ARG A 27 1.85 -11.72 -0.66
CA ARG A 27 2.41 -12.15 -1.95
C ARG A 27 1.81 -13.48 -2.38
N ASP A 28 1.55 -13.66 -3.69
CA ASP A 28 1.20 -14.95 -4.27
C ASP A 28 2.38 -15.69 -4.92
N ASN A 29 2.13 -16.93 -5.34
CA ASN A 29 3.13 -17.77 -6.02
C ASN A 29 3.45 -17.30 -7.45
N ASN A 30 2.68 -16.38 -8.03
CA ASN A 30 2.90 -15.82 -9.36
C ASN A 30 3.72 -14.52 -9.31
N GLY A 31 4.06 -14.04 -8.12
CA GLY A 31 4.84 -12.83 -7.91
C GLY A 31 4.02 -11.55 -7.85
N LEU A 32 2.70 -11.64 -7.70
CA LEU A 32 1.89 -10.48 -7.33
C LEU A 32 2.16 -10.14 -5.86
N GLU A 33 2.41 -8.86 -5.58
CA GLU A 33 2.81 -8.37 -4.27
C GLU A 33 1.94 -7.19 -3.84
N ALA A 34 1.75 -7.06 -2.53
CA ALA A 34 1.35 -5.83 -1.87
C ALA A 34 2.29 -5.63 -0.67
N ASP A 35 3.03 -4.51 -0.69
CA ASP A 35 4.03 -4.21 0.34
C ASP A 35 3.42 -4.06 1.75
N LEU A 36 2.16 -3.65 1.86
CA LEU A 36 1.44 -3.64 3.13
C LEU A 36 -0.06 -3.82 2.87
N VAL A 37 -0.74 -4.58 3.74
CA VAL A 37 -2.20 -4.72 3.72
C VAL A 37 -2.74 -4.64 5.14
N PHE A 38 -3.93 -4.04 5.29
CA PHE A 38 -4.65 -3.98 6.56
C PHE A 38 -6.16 -3.91 6.33
N GLU A 39 -6.93 -4.31 7.34
CA GLU A 39 -8.39 -4.32 7.28
C GLU A 39 -8.98 -2.95 7.60
N VAL A 40 -10.03 -2.59 6.85
CA VAL A 40 -10.88 -1.40 7.05
C VAL A 40 -12.34 -1.87 6.98
N GLY A 41 -12.91 -2.20 8.14
CA GLY A 41 -14.25 -2.80 8.21
C GLY A 41 -14.25 -4.18 7.55
N THR A 42 -15.04 -4.36 6.49
CA THR A 42 -15.11 -5.60 5.70
C THR A 42 -14.28 -5.53 4.41
N HIS A 43 -13.34 -4.59 4.34
CA HIS A 43 -12.52 -4.34 3.16
C HIS A 43 -11.05 -4.41 3.51
N ILE A 44 -10.23 -4.65 2.49
CA ILE A 44 -8.78 -4.70 2.59
C ILE A 44 -8.23 -3.44 1.92
N GLN A 45 -7.36 -2.70 2.61
CA GLN A 45 -6.58 -1.61 2.03
C GLN A 45 -5.21 -2.15 1.60
N PRO A 46 -4.93 -2.28 0.29
CA PRO A 46 -3.61 -2.58 -0.21
C PRO A 46 -2.77 -1.32 -0.27
N VAL A 47 -1.47 -1.45 -0.02
CA VAL A 47 -0.49 -0.37 -0.13
C VAL A 47 0.75 -0.90 -0.84
N GLU A 48 1.17 -0.16 -1.86
CA GLU A 48 2.39 -0.36 -2.61
C GLU A 48 3.37 0.76 -2.26
N ILE A 49 4.63 0.44 -1.99
CA ILE A 49 5.65 1.39 -1.55
C ILE A 49 6.82 1.39 -2.53
N LYS A 50 7.20 2.57 -3.03
CA LYS A 50 8.30 2.72 -3.97
C LYS A 50 9.26 3.83 -3.57
N SER A 51 10.54 3.51 -3.42
CA SER A 51 11.55 4.50 -3.00
C SER A 51 11.92 5.55 -4.06
N GLY A 52 11.53 5.37 -5.32
CA GLY A 52 11.81 6.33 -6.39
C GLY A 52 11.06 7.66 -6.19
N GLN A 53 11.73 8.77 -6.52
CA GLN A 53 11.18 10.12 -6.36
C GLN A 53 10.24 10.54 -7.50
N THR A 54 10.35 9.89 -8.66
CA THR A 54 9.54 10.20 -9.83
C THR A 54 8.46 9.14 -10.00
N LEU A 55 7.20 9.57 -10.07
CA LEU A 55 6.09 8.69 -10.37
C LEU A 55 6.21 8.18 -11.81
N THR A 56 6.33 6.86 -11.99
CA THR A 56 6.41 6.20 -13.30
C THR A 56 5.11 5.45 -13.62
N ARG A 57 4.92 5.10 -14.89
CA ARG A 57 3.77 4.25 -15.29
C ARG A 57 3.84 2.87 -14.64
N ASP A 58 5.04 2.32 -14.45
CA ASP A 58 5.21 1.01 -13.81
C ASP A 58 4.80 1.04 -12.34
N TYR A 59 5.02 2.15 -11.64
CA TYR A 59 4.53 2.32 -10.26
C TYR A 59 3.01 2.35 -10.20
N LEU A 60 2.37 3.05 -11.15
CA LEU A 60 0.91 3.07 -11.25
C LEU A 60 0.36 1.66 -11.53
N HIS A 61 0.97 0.90 -12.44
CA HIS A 61 0.56 -0.47 -12.71
C HIS A 61 0.76 -1.39 -11.51
N ALA A 62 1.88 -1.25 -10.78
CA ALA A 62 2.14 -2.01 -9.55
C ALA A 62 1.10 -1.68 -8.47
N GLY A 63 0.84 -0.40 -8.22
CA GLY A 63 -0.20 0.05 -7.29
C GLY A 63 -1.58 -0.51 -7.66
N GLN A 64 -1.99 -0.44 -8.93
CA GLN A 64 -3.25 -1.05 -9.37
C GLN A 64 -3.28 -2.57 -9.22
N ALA A 65 -2.14 -3.23 -9.39
CA ALA A 65 -2.04 -4.68 -9.27
C ALA A 65 -2.11 -5.15 -7.82
N SER A 66 -1.58 -4.38 -6.86
CA SER A 66 -1.47 -4.78 -5.45
C SER A 66 -2.82 -5.06 -4.79
N GLY A 67 -3.93 -4.51 -5.30
CA GLY A 67 -5.28 -4.82 -4.81
C GLY A 67 -5.97 -6.03 -5.46
N ARG A 68 -5.41 -6.62 -6.52
CA ARG A 68 -6.11 -7.64 -7.32
C ARG A 68 -6.45 -8.91 -6.55
N PHE A 69 -5.66 -9.25 -5.52
CA PHE A 69 -5.88 -10.46 -4.73
C PHE A 69 -7.15 -10.41 -3.88
N ALA A 70 -7.58 -9.21 -3.47
CA ALA A 70 -8.74 -8.99 -2.63
C ALA A 70 -10.04 -8.78 -3.43
N GLY A 71 -9.96 -8.74 -4.78
CA GLY A 71 -11.14 -8.67 -5.65
C GLY A 71 -12.07 -7.50 -5.29
N SER A 72 -13.35 -7.79 -5.02
CA SER A 72 -14.35 -6.78 -4.65
C SER A 72 -14.21 -6.23 -3.22
N GLU A 73 -13.39 -6.87 -2.39
CA GLU A 73 -13.12 -6.42 -1.02
C GLU A 73 -11.93 -5.44 -0.98
N ALA A 74 -11.21 -5.28 -2.09
CA ALA A 74 -10.12 -4.33 -2.21
C ALA A 74 -10.66 -2.89 -2.25
N LEU A 75 -10.16 -2.04 -1.35
CA LEU A 75 -10.21 -0.60 -1.52
C LEU A 75 -9.26 -0.15 -2.64
N PRO A 76 -9.45 1.05 -3.22
CA PRO A 76 -8.46 1.66 -4.09
C PRO A 76 -7.07 1.61 -3.43
N PRO A 77 -6.09 0.94 -4.05
CA PRO A 77 -4.80 0.72 -3.43
C PRO A 77 -4.07 2.05 -3.28
N TRP A 78 -3.25 2.16 -2.24
CA TRP A 78 -2.41 3.34 -2.04
C TRP A 78 -1.05 3.11 -2.65
N LEU A 79 -0.55 4.07 -3.42
CA LEU A 79 0.83 4.07 -3.90
C LEU A 79 1.62 5.17 -3.15
N ILE A 80 2.50 4.75 -2.25
CA ILE A 80 3.38 5.65 -1.51
C ILE A 80 4.73 5.67 -2.21
N TYR A 81 5.19 6.85 -2.61
CA TYR A 81 6.48 6.99 -3.29
C TYR A 81 7.34 8.10 -2.70
N GLY A 82 8.65 8.08 -2.99
CA GLY A 82 9.64 8.99 -2.41
C GLY A 82 9.64 10.43 -2.96
N GLY A 83 8.63 10.83 -3.73
CA GLY A 83 8.49 12.18 -4.28
C GLY A 83 7.76 13.15 -3.36
N SER A 84 7.59 14.39 -3.81
CA SER A 84 6.93 15.47 -3.05
C SER A 84 5.47 15.71 -3.42
N ASP A 85 5.02 15.15 -4.53
CA ASP A 85 3.69 15.41 -5.07
C ASP A 85 2.70 14.33 -4.64
N SER A 86 1.41 14.65 -4.70
CA SER A 86 0.33 13.70 -4.42
C SER A 86 -0.73 13.82 -5.50
N TYR A 87 -1.25 12.68 -5.94
CA TYR A 87 -2.19 12.58 -7.06
C TYR A 87 -3.24 11.54 -6.74
N GLU A 88 -4.42 11.73 -7.32
CA GLU A 88 -5.43 10.67 -7.49
C GLU A 88 -5.57 10.42 -8.98
N ARG A 89 -5.18 9.24 -9.47
CA ARG A 89 -5.23 8.91 -10.90
C ARG A 89 -5.47 7.42 -11.12
N SER A 90 -6.39 7.12 -12.05
CA SER A 90 -6.60 5.75 -12.53
C SER A 90 -6.94 4.75 -11.42
N GLY A 91 -7.63 5.19 -10.35
CA GLY A 91 -8.05 4.34 -9.23
C GLY A 91 -6.97 4.05 -8.19
N VAL A 92 -5.90 4.85 -8.15
CA VAL A 92 -4.79 4.82 -7.18
C VAL A 92 -4.46 6.26 -6.77
#